data_AF-A0A2E1H3L1-F1
#
_entry.id   AF-A0A2E1H3L1-F1
#
_cell.length_a   1.000
_cell.length_b   1.000
_cell.length_c   1.000
_cell.angle_alpha   90.00
_cell.angle_beta   90.00
_cell.angle_gamma   90.00
#
_symmetry.space_group_name_H-M   'P 1'
#
loop_
_entity.id
_entity.type
_entity.pdbx_description
1 polymer ?
#
loop_
_entity_poly.entity_id
_entity_poly.type
_entity_poly.pdbx_seq_one_letter_code
_entity_poly.pdbx_strand_id
1 'polypeptide(L)'
;MVQRTQGLSVDQLKRRLDSKVLFAAAAEVLSRWDAVDELPYLKIVWNGRLRTSGGRALLHQQQVELNPRLIAQNPQCFSMVLIHELAHLIATARHGRIKPHGKEWQQLMIAAGESPTVR
;
A
#
# COMPACT_ATOMS: atom_id res chain seq x y z
N MET A 1 16.38 -4.78 27.00
CA MET A 1 16.06 -3.36 26.79
C MET A 1 15.43 -3.24 25.40
N VAL A 2 14.10 -3.33 25.30
CA VAL A 2 13.42 -3.19 23.99
C VAL A 2 13.36 -1.70 23.69
N GLN A 3 14.03 -1.25 22.65
CA GLN A 3 13.92 0.14 22.19
C GLN A 3 12.45 0.38 21.81
N ARG A 4 11.74 1.17 22.60
CA ARG A 4 10.42 1.69 22.21
C ARG A 4 10.65 2.59 21.00
N THR A 5 10.36 2.11 19.80
CA THR A 5 10.19 2.98 18.64
C THR A 5 9.01 3.89 18.98
N GLN A 6 9.27 5.15 19.31
CA GLN A 6 8.19 6.09 19.54
C GLN A 6 7.46 6.27 18.20
N GLY A 7 6.19 5.86 18.15
CA GLY A 7 5.33 6.11 16.99
C GLY A 7 5.27 7.60 16.67
N LEU A 8 5.07 7.94 15.40
CA LEU A 8 4.86 9.33 14.97
C LEU A 8 3.46 9.78 15.38
N SER A 9 3.24 11.07 15.61
CA SER A 9 1.89 11.61 15.51
C SER A 9 1.39 11.53 14.07
N VAL A 10 0.07 11.49 13.85
CA VAL A 10 -0.52 11.46 12.49
C VAL A 10 -0.06 12.67 11.67
N ASP A 11 0.07 13.85 12.27
CA ASP A 11 0.48 15.05 11.55
C ASP A 11 1.96 15.01 11.18
N GLN A 12 2.83 14.51 12.06
CA GLN A 12 4.25 14.26 11.73
C GLN A 12 4.36 13.21 10.62
N LEU A 13 3.57 12.14 10.68
CA LEU A 13 3.53 11.12 9.64
C LEU A 13 3.15 11.72 8.29
N LYS A 14 2.04 12.47 8.21
CA LYS A 14 1.55 13.06 6.95
C LYS A 14 2.51 14.09 6.35
N ARG A 15 3.27 14.82 7.18
CA ARG A 15 4.34 15.70 6.68
C ARG A 15 5.52 14.91 6.12
N ARG A 16 5.87 13.78 6.74
CA ARG A 16 6.98 12.92 6.29
C ARG A 16 6.61 12.11 5.04
N LEU A 17 5.38 11.62 4.98
CA LEU A 17 4.79 10.86 3.89
C LEU A 17 3.75 11.74 3.19
N ASP A 18 4.23 12.84 2.63
CA ASP A 18 3.41 13.73 1.82
C ASP A 18 3.05 13.07 0.47
N SER A 19 2.19 13.73 -0.32
CA SER A 19 1.76 13.18 -1.61
C SER A 19 2.92 12.85 -2.54
N LYS A 20 4.01 13.64 -2.56
CA LYS A 20 5.16 13.39 -3.43
C LYS A 20 5.87 12.10 -3.01
N VAL A 21 6.11 11.91 -1.72
CA VAL A 21 6.72 10.68 -1.18
C VAL A 21 5.83 9.47 -1.41
N LEU A 22 4.52 9.59 -1.21
CA LEU A 22 3.57 8.51 -1.45
C LEU A 22 3.59 8.05 -2.91
N PHE A 23 3.54 8.98 -3.86
CA PHE A 23 3.58 8.66 -5.29
C PHE A 23 4.95 8.15 -5.73
N ALA A 24 6.06 8.68 -5.20
CA ALA A 24 7.40 8.16 -5.49
C ALA A 24 7.56 6.71 -5.02
N ALA A 25 7.10 6.39 -3.81
CA ALA A 25 7.12 5.02 -3.29
C ALA A 25 6.24 4.08 -4.15
N ALA A 26 5.07 4.54 -4.59
CA ALA A 26 4.23 3.75 -5.47
C ALA A 26 4.88 3.52 -6.84
N ALA A 27 5.48 4.55 -7.45
CA ALA A 27 6.19 4.42 -8.72
C ALA A 27 7.36 3.44 -8.63
N GLU A 28 8.09 3.43 -7.51
CA GLU A 28 9.16 2.46 -7.26
C GLU A 28 8.61 1.02 -7.23
N VAL A 29 7.50 0.78 -6.52
CA VAL A 29 6.85 -0.54 -6.47
C VAL A 29 6.34 -0.95 -7.85
N LEU A 30 5.65 -0.05 -8.56
CA LEU A 30 5.12 -0.31 -9.90
C LEU A 30 6.23 -0.61 -10.91
N SER A 31 7.39 0.04 -10.80
CA SER A 31 8.55 -0.22 -11.65
C SER A 31 9.09 -1.64 -11.47
N ARG A 32 9.05 -2.19 -10.25
CA ARG A 32 9.46 -3.59 -9.98
C ARG A 32 8.54 -4.61 -10.66
N TRP A 33 7.34 -4.21 -11.05
CA TRP A 33 6.35 -5.05 -11.73
C TRP A 33 6.20 -4.73 -13.22
N ASP A 34 6.98 -3.80 -13.75
CA ASP A 34 6.83 -3.26 -15.11
C ASP A 34 5.40 -2.74 -15.36
N ALA A 35 4.85 -1.99 -14.39
CA ALA A 35 3.43 -1.64 -14.31
C ALA A 35 3.16 -0.14 -14.15
N VAL A 36 4.13 0.72 -14.45
CA VAL A 36 4.04 2.18 -14.20
C VAL A 36 2.84 2.81 -14.93
N ASP A 37 2.50 2.32 -16.12
CA ASP A 37 1.42 2.85 -16.96
C ASP A 37 0.07 2.12 -16.77
N GLU A 38 0.01 1.10 -15.91
CA GLU A 38 -1.19 0.26 -15.76
C GLU A 38 -2.26 0.87 -14.82
N LEU A 39 -1.89 1.90 -14.04
CA LEU A 39 -2.79 2.63 -13.14
C LEU A 39 -2.84 4.13 -13.48
N PRO A 40 -3.34 4.52 -14.67
CA PRO A 40 -3.33 5.91 -15.13
C PRO A 40 -4.13 6.88 -14.26
N TYR A 41 -5.01 6.37 -13.38
CA TYR A 41 -5.84 7.15 -12.47
C TYR A 41 -5.50 6.91 -11.00
N LEU A 42 -4.28 6.39 -10.71
CA LEU A 42 -3.86 6.06 -9.35
C LEU A 42 -4.04 7.23 -8.39
N LYS A 43 -4.78 6.99 -7.30
CA LYS A 43 -4.88 7.91 -6.16
C LYS A 43 -4.38 7.22 -4.90
N ILE A 44 -3.61 7.95 -4.10
CA ILE A 44 -3.16 7.46 -2.78
C ILE A 44 -3.58 8.50 -1.75
N VAL A 45 -4.41 8.07 -0.80
CA VAL A 45 -5.04 8.98 0.17
C VAL A 45 -4.95 8.44 1.60
N TRP A 46 -4.94 9.36 2.56
CA TRP A 46 -5.07 9.02 3.98
C TRP A 46 -6.55 8.88 4.36
N ASN A 47 -6.97 7.70 4.83
CA ASN A 47 -8.32 7.47 5.32
C ASN A 47 -8.34 7.25 6.85
N GLY A 48 -8.65 8.31 7.60
CA GLY A 48 -8.78 8.26 9.06
C GLY A 48 -10.00 7.51 9.60
N ARG A 49 -10.89 7.02 8.73
CA ARG A 49 -12.05 6.20 9.12
C ARG A 49 -11.69 4.72 9.24
N LEU A 50 -10.60 4.25 8.64
CA LEU A 50 -10.10 2.90 8.84
C LEU A 50 -9.79 2.66 10.33
N ARG A 51 -10.13 1.47 10.82
CA ARG A 51 -9.98 1.10 12.23
C ARG A 51 -8.99 -0.04 12.40
N THR A 52 -9.23 -1.14 11.69
CA THR A 52 -8.52 -2.42 11.88
C THR A 52 -7.52 -2.73 10.79
N SER A 53 -7.70 -2.23 9.56
CA SER A 53 -6.78 -2.48 8.44
C SER A 53 -5.73 -1.39 8.30
N GLY A 54 -4.53 -1.78 7.86
CA GLY A 54 -3.44 -0.86 7.51
C GLY A 54 -3.74 -0.05 6.25
N GLY A 55 -4.46 -0.64 5.29
CA GLY A 55 -4.88 0.00 4.05
C GLY A 55 -6.17 -0.61 3.48
N ARG A 56 -6.55 -0.11 2.30
CA ARG A 56 -7.64 -0.64 1.47
C ARG A 56 -7.45 -0.22 0.01
N ALA A 57 -7.53 -1.17 -0.92
CA ALA A 57 -7.62 -0.92 -2.35
C ALA A 57 -9.08 -0.78 -2.81
N LEU A 58 -9.37 0.30 -3.53
CA LEU A 58 -10.63 0.54 -4.24
C LEU A 58 -10.40 0.28 -5.73
N LEU A 59 -10.67 -0.96 -6.14
CA LEU A 59 -10.25 -1.52 -7.44
C LEU A 59 -10.73 -0.70 -8.64
N HIS A 60 -12.03 -0.36 -8.69
CA HIS A 60 -12.61 0.39 -9.81
C HIS A 60 -12.13 1.83 -9.89
N GLN A 61 -11.72 2.41 -8.75
CA GLN A 61 -11.28 3.79 -8.66
C GLN A 61 -9.76 3.95 -8.82
N GLN A 62 -9.02 2.83 -8.92
CA GLN A 62 -7.55 2.82 -8.82
C GLN A 62 -7.06 3.61 -7.61
N GLN A 63 -7.68 3.40 -6.44
CA GLN A 63 -7.36 4.19 -5.25
C GLN A 63 -6.84 3.30 -4.12
N VAL A 64 -5.70 3.69 -3.55
CA VAL A 64 -5.18 3.16 -2.30
C VAL A 64 -5.57 4.11 -1.17
N GLU A 65 -6.23 3.57 -0.15
CA GLU A 65 -6.48 4.25 1.11
C GLU A 65 -5.55 3.70 2.19
N LEU A 66 -4.81 4.59 2.86
CA LEU A 66 -3.88 4.22 3.92
C LEU A 66 -4.44 4.65 5.29
N ASN A 67 -4.28 3.81 6.31
CA ASN A 67 -4.69 4.11 7.67
C ASN A 67 -3.60 4.92 8.39
N PRO A 68 -3.80 6.24 8.59
CA PRO A 68 -2.76 7.08 9.17
C PRO A 68 -2.49 6.72 10.64
N ARG A 69 -3.44 6.14 11.37
CA ARG A 69 -3.28 5.82 12.79
C ARG A 69 -2.40 4.60 13.00
N LEU A 70 -2.63 3.53 12.23
CA LEU A 70 -1.83 2.31 12.35
C LEU A 70 -0.42 2.51 11.80
N ILE A 71 -0.28 3.22 10.68
CA ILE A 71 1.05 3.54 10.14
C ILE A 71 1.80 4.49 11.07
N ALA A 72 1.13 5.43 11.75
CA ALA A 72 1.76 6.28 12.76
C ALA A 72 2.34 5.48 13.94
N GLN A 73 1.64 4.43 14.38
CA GLN A 73 2.09 3.53 15.46
C GLN A 73 3.27 2.65 15.04
N ASN A 74 3.34 2.30 13.76
CA ASN A 74 4.36 1.44 13.19
C ASN A 74 4.78 1.96 11.79
N PRO A 75 5.57 3.04 11.70
CA PRO A 75 5.91 3.65 10.39
C PRO A 75 6.62 2.69 9.44
N GLN A 76 7.34 1.70 9.98
CA GLN A 76 8.02 0.67 9.21
C GLN A 76 7.07 -0.29 8.47
N CYS A 77 5.76 -0.31 8.79
CA CYS A 77 4.79 -1.11 8.03
C CYS A 77 4.28 -0.42 6.75
N PHE A 78 4.58 0.86 6.55
CA PHE A 78 4.07 1.65 5.41
C PHE A 78 4.35 0.98 4.06
N SER A 79 5.59 0.54 3.81
CA SER A 79 5.97 -0.07 2.53
C SER A 79 5.17 -1.33 2.25
N MET A 80 5.08 -2.24 3.24
CA MET A 80 4.34 -3.48 3.12
C MET A 80 2.85 -3.22 2.84
N VAL A 81 2.22 -2.27 3.55
CA VAL A 81 0.82 -1.90 3.32
C VAL A 81 0.63 -1.32 1.91
N LEU A 82 1.51 -0.42 1.47
CA LEU A 82 1.41 0.16 0.12
C LEU A 82 1.55 -0.91 -0.96
N ILE A 83 2.53 -1.81 -0.83
CA ILE A 83 2.73 -2.95 -1.75
C ILE A 83 1.49 -3.83 -1.78
N HIS A 84 0.93 -4.17 -0.61
CA HIS A 84 -0.26 -5.01 -0.49
C HIS A 84 -1.45 -4.44 -1.29
N GLU A 85 -1.75 -3.15 -1.11
CA GLU A 85 -2.89 -2.52 -1.77
C GLU A 85 -2.64 -2.30 -3.26
N LEU A 86 -1.41 -1.91 -3.66
CA LEU A 86 -1.06 -1.79 -5.08
C LEU A 86 -1.12 -3.15 -5.79
N ALA A 87 -0.74 -4.24 -5.13
CA ALA A 87 -0.82 -5.58 -5.70
C ALA A 87 -2.28 -5.97 -6.01
N HIS A 88 -3.26 -5.56 -5.19
CA HIS A 88 -4.68 -5.76 -5.51
C HIS A 88 -5.09 -4.98 -6.76
N LEU A 89 -4.63 -3.72 -6.89
CA LEU A 89 -4.94 -2.89 -8.05
C LEU A 89 -4.34 -3.48 -9.33
N ILE A 90 -3.05 -3.84 -9.33
CA ILE A 90 -2.37 -4.38 -10.52
C ILE A 90 -2.91 -5.76 -10.89
N ALA A 91 -3.11 -6.66 -9.93
CA ALA A 91 -3.67 -7.97 -10.23
C ALA A 91 -5.08 -7.85 -10.85
N THR A 92 -5.89 -6.89 -10.37
CA THR A 92 -7.20 -6.60 -10.96
C THR A 92 -7.11 -5.95 -12.34
N ALA A 93 -6.18 -5.01 -12.53
CA ALA A 93 -5.98 -4.34 -13.81
C ALA A 93 -5.58 -5.33 -14.92
N ARG A 94 -4.70 -6.28 -14.60
CA ARG A 94 -4.19 -7.30 -15.54
C ARG A 94 -5.17 -8.44 -15.81
N HIS A 95 -5.93 -8.86 -14.79
CA HIS A 95 -6.69 -10.13 -14.86
C HIS A 95 -8.20 -9.96 -14.65
N GLY A 96 -8.68 -8.74 -14.40
CA GLY A 96 -10.08 -8.49 -14.09
C GLY A 96 -10.48 -9.06 -12.73
N ARG A 97 -11.62 -9.77 -12.67
CA ARG A 97 -12.16 -10.30 -11.42
C ARG A 97 -11.36 -11.52 -10.95
N ILE A 98 -10.58 -11.35 -9.89
CA ILE A 98 -9.77 -12.41 -9.27
C ILE A 98 -10.20 -12.71 -7.83
N LYS A 99 -9.70 -13.82 -7.27
CA LYS A 99 -9.85 -14.13 -5.85
C LYS A 99 -8.97 -13.15 -5.03
N PRO A 100 -9.48 -12.57 -3.92
CA PRO A 100 -8.65 -11.80 -3.01
C PRO A 100 -7.45 -12.63 -2.54
N HIS A 101 -6.25 -12.06 -2.65
CA HIS A 101 -4.99 -12.71 -2.30
C HIS A 101 -4.75 -14.04 -3.06
N GLY A 102 -5.33 -14.16 -4.27
CA GLY A 102 -5.11 -15.27 -5.21
C GLY A 102 -3.72 -15.26 -5.86
N LYS A 103 -3.45 -16.22 -6.74
CA LYS A 103 -2.12 -16.46 -7.32
C LYS A 103 -1.51 -15.21 -7.96
N GLU A 104 -2.31 -14.44 -8.67
CA GLU A 104 -1.91 -13.20 -9.36
C GLU A 104 -1.41 -12.15 -8.35
N TRP A 105 -2.13 -11.99 -7.24
CA TRP A 105 -1.72 -11.10 -6.15
C TRP A 105 -0.47 -11.62 -5.43
N GLN A 106 -0.40 -12.92 -5.17
CA GLN A 106 0.73 -13.54 -4.47
C GLN A 106 2.03 -13.38 -5.27
N GLN A 107 1.95 -13.51 -6.59
CA GLN A 107 3.09 -13.30 -7.50
C GLN A 107 3.62 -11.86 -7.41
N LEU A 108 2.74 -10.86 -7.34
CA LEU A 108 3.14 -9.45 -7.19
C LEU A 108 3.80 -9.19 -5.83
N MET A 109 3.26 -9.74 -4.75
CA MET A 109 3.87 -9.64 -3.42
C MET A 109 5.30 -10.21 -3.40
N ILE A 110 5.47 -11.43 -3.94
CA ILE A 110 6.77 -12.08 -4.03
C ILE A 110 7.73 -11.25 -4.90
N ALA A 111 7.28 -10.76 -6.05
CA ALA A 111 8.07 -9.92 -6.93
C ALA A 111 8.50 -8.59 -6.28
N ALA A 112 7.71 -8.07 -5.33
CA ALA A 112 8.04 -6.89 -4.54
C ALA A 112 8.94 -7.19 -3.33
N GLY A 113 9.27 -8.46 -3.06
CA GLY A 113 10.07 -8.90 -1.92
C GLY A 113 9.27 -9.12 -0.64
N GLU A 114 7.95 -9.16 -0.71
CA GLU A 114 7.06 -9.35 0.43
C GLU A 114 6.50 -10.77 0.50
N SER A 115 6.25 -11.25 1.71
CA SER A 115 5.56 -12.52 1.92
C SER A 115 4.07 -12.35 1.55
N PRO A 116 3.49 -13.27 0.76
CA PRO A 116 2.07 -13.23 0.40
C PRO A 116 1.16 -13.72 1.55
N THR A 117 1.42 -13.27 2.77
CA THR A 117 0.63 -13.60 3.95
C THR A 117 -0.27 -12.42 4.33
N VAL A 118 -1.52 -12.73 4.65
CA VAL A 118 -2.46 -11.75 5.22
C VAL A 118 -2.26 -11.79 6.74
N ARG A 119 -1.95 -10.65 7.36
CA ARG A 119 -1.84 -10.50 8.81
C ARG A 119 -3.09 -9.84 9.38
#